data_AF-A0AAV6X092-F1
#
_entry.id   AF-A0AAV6X092-F1
#
_cell.length_a   1.000
_cell.length_b   1.000
_cell.length_c   1.000
_cell.angle_alpha   90.00
_cell.angle_beta   90.00
_cell.angle_gamma   90.00
#
_symmetry.space_group_name_H-M   'P 1'
#
loop_
_entity.id
_entity.type
_entity.pdbx_description
1 polymer ?
#
loop_
_entity_poly.entity_id
_entity_poly.type
_entity_poly.pdbx_seq_one_letter_code
_entity_poly.pdbx_strand_id
1 'polypeptide(L)'
;MKAIGAFSKLNVANNDFSSYYSYLWGSDHFSCNRQGTEVQLKMDRSSAPDNQDPGNHFELDYEFLGTNGTVQTNVYDKDHGHREQIFNLWFDPSKDFHTYEFLWNSYHIVFIVDKIPIRVFKNNMGKGIAYPTKAMHIEASIWNAPWAGVVDWRQAPFIAHYSDFGFRACPSEGGNIATCASNKYFWNGPKYRELNAAQKQQMQYYRSKYMIYDYCSKESTRKKECSLNV
;
A
#
# COMPACT_ATOMS: atom_id res chain seq x y z
N MET A 1 -3.80 4.91 -2.12
CA MET A 1 -2.47 5.06 -1.50
C MET A 1 -1.54 4.09 -2.22
N LYS A 2 -0.63 4.59 -3.05
CA LYS A 2 0.42 3.81 -3.69
C LYS A 2 1.60 3.82 -2.72
N ALA A 3 1.62 2.89 -1.78
CA ALA A 3 2.64 2.91 -0.74
C ALA A 3 3.79 2.03 -1.16
N ILE A 4 4.84 2.67 -1.65
CA ILE A 4 6.04 1.99 -2.03
C ILE A 4 6.97 1.88 -0.79
N GLY A 5 6.59 0.99 0.13
CA GLY A 5 7.40 0.52 1.26
C GLY A 5 7.50 1.41 2.50
N ALA A 6 6.52 1.33 3.41
CA ALA A 6 6.62 1.93 4.75
C ALA A 6 5.95 1.08 5.83
N PHE A 7 6.68 0.87 6.92
CA PHE A 7 6.11 0.42 8.20
C PHE A 7 5.59 1.66 8.94
N SER A 8 4.28 1.78 9.16
CA SER A 8 3.76 2.84 10.05
C SER A 8 4.21 2.56 11.48
N LYS A 9 4.52 3.62 12.22
CA LYS A 9 4.88 3.51 13.63
C LYS A 9 3.89 4.31 14.45
N LEU A 10 3.10 3.62 15.26
CA LEU A 10 2.55 4.23 16.47
C LEU A 10 3.70 4.82 17.32
N ASN A 11 3.73 6.15 17.44
CA ASN A 11 4.67 6.98 18.22
C ASN A 11 6.07 7.22 17.59
N VAL A 12 6.17 7.88 16.44
CA VAL A 12 7.39 8.64 16.10
C VAL A 12 7.34 10.00 16.82
N ALA A 13 8.48 10.50 17.33
CA ALA A 13 8.54 11.74 18.12
C ALA A 13 8.18 13.01 17.33
N ASN A 14 8.03 12.88 16.01
CA ASN A 14 7.42 13.89 15.16
C ASN A 14 6.63 13.14 14.08
N ASN A 15 5.34 13.46 13.94
CA ASN A 15 4.40 12.74 13.07
C ASN A 15 3.70 13.69 12.12
N ASP A 16 4.31 14.86 11.90
CA ASP A 16 3.77 15.86 10.99
C ASP A 16 3.99 15.45 9.53
N PHE A 17 3.07 15.88 8.67
CA PHE A 17 3.11 15.62 7.23
C PHE A 17 4.42 16.08 6.61
N SER A 18 4.85 17.30 6.91
CA SER A 18 6.01 17.98 6.32
C SER A 18 7.36 17.32 6.62
N SER A 19 7.44 16.49 7.65
CA SER A 19 8.65 15.76 8.04
C SER A 19 8.94 14.58 7.08
N TYR A 20 7.91 14.08 6.40
CA TYR A 20 7.97 12.82 5.65
C TYR A 20 7.48 12.95 4.21
N TYR A 21 6.60 13.91 3.95
CA TYR A 21 5.90 14.05 2.68
C TYR A 21 5.91 15.50 2.22
N SER A 22 5.76 15.65 0.91
CA SER A 22 5.42 16.90 0.26
C SER A 22 4.18 16.69 -0.59
N TYR A 23 3.42 17.76 -0.78
CA TYR A 23 2.34 17.78 -1.74
C TYR A 23 2.92 17.94 -3.16
N LEU A 24 2.28 17.29 -4.15
CA LEU A 24 2.74 17.27 -5.55
C LEU A 24 1.80 18.05 -6.50
N TRP A 25 0.48 17.79 -6.47
CA TRP A 25 -0.48 18.29 -7.47
C TRP A 25 -1.93 18.48 -6.95
N GLY A 26 -2.67 19.46 -7.50
CA GLY A 26 -4.00 19.93 -7.03
C GLY A 26 -3.99 20.82 -5.77
N SER A 27 -3.46 22.05 -5.83
CA SER A 27 -3.11 22.80 -4.59
C SER A 27 -4.32 23.33 -3.85
N ASP A 28 -5.40 23.63 -4.57
CA ASP A 28 -6.73 23.94 -4.04
C ASP A 28 -7.53 22.69 -3.63
N HIS A 29 -6.94 21.50 -3.84
CA HIS A 29 -7.49 20.18 -3.50
C HIS A 29 -6.67 19.46 -2.41
N PHE A 30 -5.69 20.14 -1.84
CA PHE A 30 -4.90 19.67 -0.70
C PHE A 30 -5.09 20.62 0.48
N SER A 31 -5.36 20.08 1.66
CA SER A 31 -5.31 20.84 2.90
C SER A 31 -4.55 20.07 3.97
N CYS A 32 -3.86 20.79 4.84
CA CYS A 32 -3.16 20.24 5.99
C CYS A 32 -3.54 21.08 7.20
N ASN A 33 -3.89 20.44 8.32
CA ASN A 33 -4.25 21.16 9.54
C ASN A 33 -3.03 21.91 10.11
N ARG A 34 -3.25 22.87 11.01
CA ARG A 34 -2.18 23.72 11.56
C ARG A 34 -1.09 22.94 12.28
N GLN A 35 -1.45 21.79 12.86
CA GLN A 35 -0.56 20.90 13.58
C GLN A 35 0.26 19.99 12.65
N GLY A 36 -0.07 19.94 11.36
CA GLY A 36 0.53 19.02 10.41
C GLY A 36 0.14 17.55 10.61
N THR A 37 -0.83 17.25 11.47
CA THR A 37 -1.18 15.88 11.89
C THR A 37 -2.30 15.26 11.06
N GLU A 38 -2.98 16.05 10.22
CA GLU A 38 -4.01 15.54 9.32
C GLU A 38 -3.96 16.28 7.99
N VAL A 39 -4.06 15.52 6.91
CA VAL A 39 -4.16 16.00 5.53
C VAL A 39 -5.48 15.54 4.92
N GLN A 40 -6.08 16.41 4.10
CA GLN A 40 -7.23 16.07 3.28
C GLN A 40 -6.86 16.20 1.81
N LEU A 41 -7.19 15.15 1.03
CA LEU A 41 -7.19 15.20 -0.42
C LEU A 41 -8.63 15.30 -0.90
N LYS A 42 -8.90 16.29 -1.74
CA LYS A 42 -10.22 16.57 -2.30
C LYS A 42 -10.26 16.11 -3.76
N MET A 43 -11.40 15.59 -4.20
CA MET A 43 -11.69 15.34 -5.62
C MET A 43 -13.05 15.94 -5.97
N ASP A 44 -13.10 16.71 -7.05
CA ASP A 44 -14.32 17.23 -7.65
C ASP A 44 -14.18 17.33 -9.19
N ARG A 45 -15.14 17.95 -9.87
CA ARG A 45 -15.17 18.04 -11.34
C ARG A 45 -13.98 18.82 -11.95
N SER A 46 -13.29 19.62 -11.15
CA SER A 46 -12.11 20.37 -11.58
C SER A 46 -10.80 19.58 -11.43
N SER A 47 -10.84 18.42 -10.77
CA SER A 47 -9.67 17.57 -10.57
C SER A 47 -9.20 16.94 -11.89
N ALA A 48 -7.88 16.85 -12.04
CA ALA A 48 -7.21 16.27 -13.20
C ALA A 48 -6.03 15.38 -12.75
N PRO A 49 -5.64 14.37 -13.53
CA PRO A 49 -4.42 13.60 -13.25
C PRO A 49 -3.20 14.53 -13.27
N ASP A 50 -2.17 14.16 -12.53
CA ASP A 50 -0.88 14.87 -12.49
C ASP A 50 -0.05 14.66 -13.78
N ASN A 51 -0.52 13.78 -14.69
CA ASN A 51 0.12 13.42 -15.95
C ASN A 51 1.57 12.93 -15.79
N GLN A 52 1.90 12.35 -14.63
CA GLN A 52 3.20 11.73 -14.43
C GLN A 52 3.15 10.27 -14.85
N ASP A 53 4.06 9.90 -15.75
CA ASP A 53 4.35 8.52 -16.08
C ASP A 53 5.80 8.23 -15.64
N PRO A 54 6.00 7.58 -14.48
CA PRO A 54 7.34 7.23 -14.01
C PRO A 54 8.00 6.14 -14.88
N GLY A 55 7.26 5.56 -15.84
CA GLY A 55 7.68 4.42 -16.64
C GLY A 55 7.87 3.16 -15.79
N ASN A 56 8.51 2.15 -16.39
CA ASN A 56 8.66 0.82 -15.82
C ASN A 56 9.20 0.81 -14.37
N HIS A 57 8.31 0.54 -13.41
CA HIS A 57 8.66 0.47 -12.00
C HIS A 57 8.04 -0.73 -11.29
N PHE A 58 8.50 -0.94 -10.06
CA PHE A 58 7.82 -1.81 -9.10
C PHE A 58 6.85 -0.95 -8.30
N GLU A 59 5.64 -1.44 -8.07
CA GLU A 59 4.59 -0.73 -7.36
C GLU A 59 3.86 -1.68 -6.42
N LEU A 60 3.42 -1.16 -5.27
CA LEU A 60 2.66 -1.87 -4.25
C LEU A 60 1.46 -1.02 -3.85
N ASP A 61 0.27 -1.60 -3.98
CA ASP A 61 -0.95 -0.78 -3.97
C ASP A 61 -1.93 -1.12 -2.86
N TYR A 62 -2.48 -0.06 -2.27
CA TYR A 62 -3.79 -0.06 -1.67
C TYR A 62 -4.69 0.91 -2.45
N GLU A 63 -5.69 0.36 -3.13
CA GLU A 63 -6.69 1.10 -3.91
C GLU A 63 -8.07 0.91 -3.29
N PHE A 64 -8.64 1.98 -2.76
CA PHE A 64 -9.97 1.96 -2.16
C PHE A 64 -11.01 2.29 -3.23
N LEU A 65 -11.91 1.34 -3.48
CA LEU A 65 -12.88 1.42 -4.56
C LEU A 65 -14.19 2.01 -4.02
N GLY A 66 -14.22 3.33 -3.92
CA GLY A 66 -15.34 4.07 -3.30
C GLY A 66 -15.33 3.99 -1.77
N THR A 67 -16.49 4.22 -1.15
CA THR A 67 -16.63 4.31 0.32
C THR A 67 -17.22 3.06 0.97
N ASN A 68 -17.53 2.02 0.19
CA ASN A 68 -18.24 0.82 0.65
C ASN A 68 -17.37 -0.22 1.37
N GLY A 69 -16.12 0.11 1.70
CA GLY A 69 -15.18 -0.83 2.32
C GLY A 69 -14.47 -1.78 1.34
N THR A 70 -14.55 -1.57 0.03
CA THR A 70 -13.81 -2.39 -0.94
C THR A 70 -12.38 -1.88 -1.09
N VAL A 71 -11.41 -2.76 -0.85
CA VAL A 71 -9.98 -2.46 -1.05
C VAL A 71 -9.35 -3.47 -1.99
N GLN A 72 -8.66 -2.97 -3.00
CA GLN A 72 -7.81 -3.75 -3.90
C GLN A 72 -6.36 -3.59 -3.46
N THR A 73 -5.62 -4.70 -3.51
CA THR A 73 -4.17 -4.72 -3.42
C THR A 73 -3.56 -5.18 -4.73
N ASN A 74 -2.43 -4.62 -5.13
CA ASN A 74 -1.71 -5.05 -6.32
C ASN A 74 -0.19 -5.05 -6.10
N VAL A 75 0.53 -5.77 -6.97
CA VAL A 75 1.98 -5.80 -7.03
C VAL A 75 2.40 -5.74 -8.51
N TYR A 76 3.03 -4.64 -8.90
CA TYR A 76 3.55 -4.43 -10.24
C TYR A 76 5.04 -4.79 -10.33
N ASP A 77 5.44 -5.34 -11.47
CA ASP A 77 6.84 -5.54 -11.86
C ASP A 77 7.02 -4.99 -13.29
N LYS A 78 7.78 -3.91 -13.44
CA LYS A 78 7.94 -3.18 -14.71
C LYS A 78 6.58 -2.80 -15.31
N ASP A 79 5.71 -2.21 -14.49
CA ASP A 79 4.33 -1.83 -14.82
C ASP A 79 3.43 -3.00 -15.27
N HIS A 80 3.90 -4.24 -15.15
CA HIS A 80 3.08 -5.43 -15.33
C HIS A 80 2.49 -5.85 -13.98
N GLY A 81 1.28 -5.35 -13.71
CA GLY A 81 0.45 -5.75 -12.58
C GLY A 81 -0.22 -7.11 -12.83
N HIS A 82 -1.55 -7.12 -12.78
CA HIS A 82 -2.38 -8.33 -12.86
C HIS A 82 -2.20 -9.27 -11.66
N ARG A 83 -1.90 -8.69 -10.49
CA ARG A 83 -1.77 -9.40 -9.21
C ARG A 83 -2.82 -8.88 -8.22
N GLU A 84 -4.01 -8.56 -8.71
CA GLU A 84 -5.05 -7.96 -7.90
C GLU A 84 -5.60 -8.98 -6.89
N GLN A 85 -5.73 -8.55 -5.63
CA GLN A 85 -6.55 -9.23 -4.63
C GLN A 85 -7.51 -8.19 -4.05
N ILE A 86 -8.80 -8.49 -4.03
CA ILE A 86 -9.84 -7.55 -3.59
C ILE A 86 -10.49 -8.08 -2.32
N PHE A 87 -10.72 -7.19 -1.36
CA PHE A 87 -11.29 -7.49 -0.06
C PHE A 87 -12.44 -6.53 0.26
N ASN A 88 -13.47 -7.04 0.94
CA ASN A 88 -14.42 -6.22 1.70
C ASN A 88 -13.91 -6.10 3.14
N LEU A 89 -13.60 -4.90 3.60
CA LEU A 89 -13.11 -4.67 4.96
C LEU A 89 -14.13 -5.10 6.02
N TRP A 90 -13.65 -5.51 7.19
CA TRP A 90 -14.48 -5.93 8.34
C TRP A 90 -14.98 -4.77 9.20
N PHE A 91 -14.87 -3.55 8.67
CA PHE A 91 -15.28 -2.29 9.26
C PHE A 91 -15.67 -1.32 8.14
N ASP A 92 -16.34 -0.22 8.50
CA ASP A 92 -16.64 0.88 7.57
C ASP A 92 -15.46 1.87 7.59
N PRO A 93 -14.61 1.91 6.54
CA PRO A 93 -13.42 2.76 6.54
C PRO A 93 -13.74 4.25 6.42
N SER A 94 -15.01 4.64 6.28
CA SER A 94 -15.45 6.04 6.26
C SER A 94 -15.77 6.61 7.64
N LYS A 95 -15.76 5.77 8.70
CA LYS A 95 -16.20 6.17 10.05
C LYS A 95 -15.06 6.50 11.01
N ASP A 96 -13.89 5.93 10.81
CA ASP A 96 -12.73 6.16 11.66
C ASP A 96 -11.43 5.91 10.87
N PHE A 97 -10.30 6.34 11.44
CA PHE A 97 -8.98 6.04 10.91
C PHE A 97 -8.59 4.60 11.19
N HIS A 98 -7.98 3.95 10.19
CA HIS A 98 -7.44 2.60 10.26
C HIS A 98 -6.02 2.58 9.69
N THR A 99 -5.17 1.66 10.14
CA THR A 99 -3.79 1.58 9.64
C THR A 99 -3.69 0.65 8.44
N TYR A 100 -3.06 1.14 7.37
CA TYR A 100 -2.74 0.38 6.17
C TYR A 100 -1.24 0.43 5.97
N GLU A 101 -0.58 -0.72 6.11
CA GLU A 101 0.87 -0.78 6.25
C GLU A 101 1.49 -1.78 5.28
N PHE A 102 2.75 -1.51 4.94
CA PHE A 102 3.62 -2.44 4.22
C PHE A 102 4.82 -2.82 5.08
N LEU A 103 5.00 -4.11 5.35
CA LEU A 103 6.32 -4.61 5.74
C LEU A 103 7.05 -5.05 4.48
N TRP A 104 8.04 -4.28 4.04
CA TRP A 104 8.93 -4.65 2.94
C TRP A 104 10.36 -4.83 3.43
N ASN A 105 10.90 -6.04 3.27
CA ASN A 105 12.30 -6.35 3.54
C ASN A 105 12.86 -7.29 2.45
N SER A 106 14.07 -7.82 2.65
CA SER A 106 14.71 -8.71 1.69
C SER A 106 14.06 -10.10 1.58
N TYR A 107 13.10 -10.43 2.44
CA TYR A 107 12.46 -11.75 2.53
C TYR A 107 11.05 -11.76 1.93
N HIS A 108 10.24 -10.74 2.22
CA HIS A 108 8.85 -10.65 1.79
C HIS A 108 8.28 -9.24 1.91
N ILE A 109 7.16 -9.05 1.22
CA ILE A 109 6.25 -7.92 1.34
C ILE A 109 5.00 -8.43 2.05
N VAL A 110 4.57 -7.75 3.10
CA VAL A 110 3.32 -8.05 3.80
C VAL A 110 2.43 -6.82 3.76
N PHE A 111 1.21 -7.02 3.28
CA PHE A 111 0.12 -6.05 3.31
C PHE A 111 -0.64 -6.27 4.63
N ILE A 112 -0.74 -5.22 5.43
CA ILE A 112 -1.31 -5.29 6.77
C ILE A 112 -2.41 -4.22 6.91
N VAL A 113 -3.54 -4.59 7.51
CA VAL A 113 -4.63 -3.70 7.89
C VAL A 113 -4.87 -3.85 9.40
N ASP A 114 -4.74 -2.79 10.18
CA ASP A 114 -4.87 -2.83 11.66
C ASP A 114 -4.10 -3.98 12.32
N LYS A 115 -2.82 -4.14 11.94
CA LYS A 115 -1.91 -5.22 12.41
C LYS A 115 -2.31 -6.64 11.95
N ILE A 116 -3.33 -6.78 11.11
CA ILE A 116 -3.76 -8.05 10.52
C ILE A 116 -3.11 -8.21 9.14
N PRO A 117 -2.23 -9.20 8.92
CA PRO A 117 -1.72 -9.50 7.60
C PRO A 117 -2.86 -10.02 6.71
N ILE A 118 -3.01 -9.45 5.51
CA ILE A 118 -4.04 -9.87 4.54
C ILE A 118 -3.45 -10.48 3.26
N ARG A 119 -2.19 -10.17 2.96
CA ARG A 119 -1.46 -10.66 1.78
C ARG A 119 0.04 -10.69 2.02
N VAL A 120 0.69 -11.72 1.49
CA VAL A 120 2.15 -11.86 1.46
C VAL A 120 2.61 -12.04 0.02
N PHE A 121 3.69 -11.35 -0.35
CA PHE A 121 4.44 -11.57 -1.58
C PHE A 121 5.90 -11.85 -1.22
N LYS A 122 6.34 -13.10 -1.36
CA LYS A 122 7.67 -13.52 -0.93
C LYS A 122 8.73 -13.20 -1.97
N ASN A 123 9.94 -12.90 -1.51
CA ASN A 123 11.11 -12.83 -2.37
C ASN A 123 11.45 -14.23 -2.89
N ASN A 124 11.05 -14.48 -4.14
CA ASN A 124 11.32 -15.72 -4.86
C ASN A 124 12.18 -15.46 -6.11
N MET A 125 13.09 -14.48 -6.06
CA MET A 125 14.00 -14.17 -7.17
C MET A 125 14.80 -15.38 -7.65
N GLY A 126 15.27 -16.23 -6.73
CA GLY A 126 15.95 -17.49 -7.06
C GLY A 126 15.09 -18.50 -7.84
N LYS A 127 13.77 -18.29 -7.90
CA LYS A 127 12.81 -19.09 -8.68
C LYS A 127 12.29 -18.31 -9.90
N GLY A 128 12.91 -17.19 -10.25
CA GLY A 128 12.53 -16.35 -11.39
C GLY A 128 11.31 -15.46 -11.16
N ILE A 129 10.91 -15.23 -9.90
CA ILE A 129 9.86 -14.25 -9.56
C ILE A 129 10.55 -12.92 -9.24
N ALA A 130 10.25 -11.88 -10.00
CA ALA A 130 10.81 -10.58 -9.74
C ALA A 130 10.35 -10.03 -8.37
N TYR A 131 11.20 -9.21 -7.76
CA TYR A 131 10.99 -8.62 -6.45
C TYR A 131 11.60 -7.22 -6.44
N PRO A 132 11.03 -6.23 -5.72
CA PRO A 132 11.56 -4.87 -5.74
C PRO A 132 12.97 -4.81 -5.18
N THR A 133 13.91 -4.32 -6.00
CA THR A 133 15.33 -4.14 -5.68
C THR A 133 15.84 -2.72 -5.92
N LYS A 134 14.93 -1.78 -6.18
CA LYS A 134 15.25 -0.35 -6.32
C LYS A 134 14.62 0.42 -5.18
N ALA A 135 15.17 1.60 -4.90
CA ALA A 135 14.53 2.54 -3.99
C ALA A 135 13.14 2.93 -4.50
N MET A 136 12.26 3.26 -3.56
CA MET A 136 10.84 3.41 -3.75
C MET A 136 10.37 4.57 -2.84
N HIS A 137 9.35 5.32 -3.25
CA HIS A 137 8.79 6.45 -2.50
C HIS A 137 7.30 6.24 -2.23
N ILE A 138 6.72 6.86 -1.21
CA ILE A 138 5.32 6.64 -0.86
C ILE A 138 4.46 7.73 -1.49
N GLU A 139 3.34 7.35 -2.09
CA GLU A 139 2.37 8.27 -2.66
C GLU A 139 0.95 8.00 -2.16
N ALA A 140 0.17 9.07 -2.07
CA ALA A 140 -1.25 9.02 -1.81
C ALA A 140 -1.97 9.97 -2.76
N SER A 141 -3.09 9.51 -3.31
CA SER A 141 -3.90 10.26 -4.27
C SER A 141 -5.37 9.86 -4.12
N ILE A 142 -6.25 10.73 -4.61
CA ILE A 142 -7.66 10.48 -4.83
C ILE A 142 -7.96 10.87 -6.28
N TRP A 143 -8.59 9.95 -7.02
CA TRP A 143 -8.82 10.13 -8.45
C TRP A 143 -10.01 9.28 -8.92
N ASN A 144 -10.53 9.61 -10.11
CA ASN A 144 -11.65 8.90 -10.73
C ASN A 144 -11.12 7.84 -11.70
N ALA A 145 -11.61 6.60 -11.56
CA ALA A 145 -11.25 5.49 -12.43
C ALA A 145 -12.51 4.78 -12.96
N PRO A 146 -12.72 4.66 -14.28
CA PRO A 146 -13.91 4.00 -14.83
C PRO A 146 -14.07 2.54 -14.37
N TRP A 147 -12.96 1.84 -14.15
CA TRP A 147 -12.95 0.44 -13.68
C TRP A 147 -13.32 0.32 -12.19
N ALA A 148 -13.20 1.39 -11.40
CA ALA A 148 -13.61 1.43 -10.00
C ALA A 148 -15.11 1.78 -9.83
N GLY A 149 -15.76 2.28 -10.89
CA GLY A 149 -17.19 2.58 -10.93
C GLY A 149 -17.51 3.98 -11.45
N VAL A 150 -18.81 4.27 -11.59
CA VAL A 150 -19.30 5.57 -12.06
C VAL A 150 -19.40 6.54 -10.88
N VAL A 151 -18.82 7.73 -11.03
CA VAL A 151 -18.85 8.80 -10.01
C VAL A 151 -20.12 9.64 -10.15
N ASP A 152 -20.91 9.75 -9.07
CA ASP A 152 -22.00 10.74 -8.97
C ASP A 152 -21.46 12.09 -8.50
N TRP A 153 -21.06 12.94 -9.44
CA TRP A 153 -20.48 14.24 -9.16
C TRP A 153 -21.40 15.23 -8.43
N ARG A 154 -22.69 14.92 -8.23
CA ARG A 154 -23.57 15.73 -7.36
C ARG A 154 -23.22 15.58 -5.88
N GLN A 155 -22.49 14.52 -5.53
CA GLN A 155 -22.00 14.25 -4.17
C GLN A 155 -20.59 14.83 -3.92
N ALA A 156 -20.00 15.49 -4.91
CA ALA A 156 -18.71 16.15 -4.73
C ALA A 156 -18.83 17.35 -3.75
N PRO A 157 -17.75 17.69 -3.03
CA PRO A 157 -16.42 17.09 -3.11
C PRO A 157 -16.31 15.73 -2.39
N PHE A 158 -15.50 14.83 -2.96
CA PHE A 158 -15.08 13.60 -2.27
C PHE A 158 -13.79 13.90 -1.52
N ILE A 159 -13.70 13.48 -0.26
CA ILE A 159 -12.57 13.82 0.61
C ILE A 159 -11.99 12.54 1.20
N ALA A 160 -10.67 12.38 1.07
CA ALA A 160 -9.90 11.35 1.75
C ALA A 160 -9.01 11.99 2.82
N HIS A 161 -9.09 11.47 4.03
CA HIS A 161 -8.31 11.96 5.18
C HIS A 161 -7.13 11.04 5.44
N TYR A 162 -5.97 11.64 5.74
CA TYR A 162 -4.73 10.95 6.06
C TYR A 162 -4.17 11.52 7.36
N SER A 163 -3.65 10.65 8.21
CA SER A 163 -2.94 10.99 9.45
C SER A 163 -1.86 9.93 9.67
N ASP A 164 -1.07 10.07 10.74
CA ASP A 164 0.00 9.15 11.11
C ASP A 164 1.06 8.94 10.00
N PHE A 165 1.72 10.04 9.63
CA PHE A 165 2.66 10.11 8.51
C PHE A 165 4.01 9.39 8.78
N GLY A 166 4.35 9.16 10.03
CA GLY A 166 5.64 8.62 10.45
C GLY A 166 5.83 7.18 10.00
N PHE A 167 6.93 6.94 9.29
CA PHE A 167 7.33 5.59 8.90
C PHE A 167 8.78 5.27 9.27
N ARG A 168 9.11 3.98 9.27
CA ARG A 168 10.50 3.52 9.35
C ARG A 168 10.92 2.92 8.03
N ALA A 169 11.98 3.48 7.46
CA ALA A 169 12.59 2.99 6.22
C ALA A 169 14.11 3.02 6.31
N CYS A 170 14.76 2.33 5.38
CA CYS A 170 16.16 2.51 5.10
C CYS A 170 16.32 3.58 4.00
N PRO A 171 17.01 4.69 4.24
CA PRO A 171 17.29 5.66 3.20
C PRO A 171 18.23 5.06 2.15
N SER A 172 17.92 5.28 0.88
CA SER A 172 18.75 4.84 -0.25
C SER A 172 19.63 5.99 -0.73
N GLU A 173 20.78 6.18 -0.09
CA GLU A 173 21.80 7.12 -0.58
C GLU A 173 22.35 6.64 -1.94
N GLY A 174 22.19 7.46 -2.99
CA GLY A 174 22.69 7.15 -4.33
C GLY A 174 22.05 5.93 -5.00
N GLY A 175 20.84 5.52 -4.57
CA GLY A 175 20.12 4.38 -5.17
C GLY A 175 20.59 2.99 -4.71
N ASN A 176 21.59 2.90 -3.81
CA ASN A 176 22.11 1.63 -3.33
C ASN A 176 21.31 1.11 -2.13
N ILE A 177 20.47 0.11 -2.36
CA ILE A 177 19.65 -0.53 -1.32
C ILE A 177 20.37 -1.64 -0.55
N ALA A 178 21.60 -2.02 -0.90
CA ALA A 178 22.29 -3.15 -0.28
C ALA A 178 22.50 -2.95 1.23
N THR A 179 22.72 -1.70 1.66
CA THR A 179 22.86 -1.33 3.07
C THR A 179 21.57 -1.56 3.87
N CYS A 180 20.42 -1.62 3.20
CA CYS A 180 19.10 -1.88 3.79
C CYS A 180 18.90 -3.32 4.25
N ALA A 181 19.73 -4.25 3.78
CA ALA A 181 19.75 -5.64 4.25
C ALA A 181 20.51 -5.82 5.59
N SER A 182 21.12 -4.76 6.13
CA SER A 182 21.88 -4.82 7.38
C SER A 182 21.00 -5.16 8.60
N ASN A 183 21.55 -5.91 9.55
CA ASN A 183 20.89 -6.27 10.83
C ASN A 183 20.63 -5.06 11.75
N LYS A 184 21.13 -3.85 11.41
CA LYS A 184 20.78 -2.62 12.16
C LYS A 184 19.29 -2.29 12.09
N TYR A 185 18.61 -2.74 11.04
CA TYR A 185 17.18 -2.53 10.87
C TYR A 185 16.39 -3.70 11.47
N PHE A 186 15.49 -3.39 12.40
CA PHE A 186 14.76 -4.42 13.16
C PHE A 186 13.96 -5.39 12.27
N TRP A 187 13.48 -4.92 11.10
CA TRP A 187 12.73 -5.74 10.14
C TRP A 187 13.56 -6.80 9.42
N ASN A 188 14.88 -6.82 9.58
CA ASN A 188 15.76 -7.88 9.10
C ASN A 188 15.99 -9.00 10.15
N GLY A 189 15.52 -8.76 11.39
CA GLY A 189 15.60 -9.74 12.46
C GLY A 189 14.74 -10.98 12.20
N PRO A 190 15.06 -12.15 12.82
CA PRO A 190 14.39 -13.42 12.57
C PRO A 190 12.86 -13.37 12.62
N LYS A 191 12.30 -12.59 13.55
CA LYS A 191 10.85 -12.39 13.73
C LYS A 191 10.13 -11.85 12.48
N TYR A 192 10.83 -11.12 11.61
CA TYR A 192 10.24 -10.42 10.47
C TYR A 192 10.60 -11.07 9.12
N ARG A 193 11.33 -12.18 9.13
CA ARG A 193 11.72 -12.90 7.90
C ARG A 193 10.56 -13.70 7.30
N GLU A 194 9.61 -14.09 8.13
CA GLU A 194 8.37 -14.73 7.72
C GLU A 194 7.27 -14.44 8.75
N LEU A 195 6.01 -14.62 8.33
CA LEU A 195 4.89 -14.66 9.28
C LEU A 195 5.00 -15.90 10.16
N ASN A 196 4.80 -15.74 11.47
CA ASN A 196 4.69 -16.88 12.37
C ASN A 196 3.37 -17.65 12.16
N ALA A 197 3.22 -18.81 12.81
CA ALA A 197 2.04 -19.66 12.65
C ALA A 197 0.72 -18.95 12.98
N ALA A 198 0.69 -18.14 14.04
CA ALA A 198 -0.50 -17.39 14.44
C ALA A 198 -0.87 -16.32 13.42
N GLN A 199 0.12 -15.59 12.89
CA GLN A 199 -0.09 -14.59 11.83
C GLN A 199 -0.57 -15.24 10.53
N LYS A 200 -0.03 -16.40 10.15
CA LYS A 200 -0.48 -17.17 8.98
C LYS A 200 -1.94 -17.62 9.15
N GLN A 201 -2.30 -18.15 10.32
CA GLN A 201 -3.68 -18.55 10.63
C GLN A 201 -4.64 -17.36 10.63
N GLN A 202 -4.23 -16.23 11.22
CA GLN A 202 -5.01 -15.00 11.21
C GLN A 202 -5.25 -14.51 9.77
N MET A 203 -4.19 -14.43 8.96
CA MET A 203 -4.31 -14.07 7.54
C MET A 203 -5.27 -14.99 6.80
N GLN A 204 -5.15 -16.31 6.98
CA GLN A 204 -6.04 -17.28 6.34
C GLN A 204 -7.51 -17.07 6.75
N TYR A 205 -7.77 -16.86 8.04
CA TYR A 205 -9.11 -16.57 8.54
C TYR A 205 -9.72 -15.33 7.90
N TYR A 206 -8.99 -14.20 7.89
CA TYR A 206 -9.50 -12.96 7.28
C TYR A 206 -9.67 -13.11 5.76
N ARG A 207 -8.69 -13.70 5.06
CA ARG A 207 -8.81 -13.98 3.63
C ARG A 207 -10.05 -14.83 3.32
N SER A 208 -10.33 -15.86 4.11
CA SER A 208 -11.49 -16.75 3.89
C SER A 208 -12.85 -16.05 4.01
N LYS A 209 -12.93 -14.97 4.80
CA LYS A 209 -14.17 -14.24 5.06
C LYS A 209 -14.35 -13.02 4.17
N TYR A 210 -13.25 -12.34 3.85
CA TYR A 210 -13.28 -10.98 3.34
C TYR A 210 -12.72 -10.84 1.93
N MET A 211 -11.91 -11.81 1.45
CA MET A 211 -11.37 -11.76 0.09
C MET A 211 -12.44 -12.17 -0.92
N ILE A 212 -12.74 -11.29 -1.87
CA ILE A 212 -13.77 -11.50 -2.90
C ILE A 212 -13.17 -11.77 -4.29
N TYR A 213 -11.89 -11.43 -4.48
CA TYR A 213 -11.15 -11.74 -5.70
C TYR A 213 -9.69 -12.06 -5.37
N ASP A 214 -9.15 -13.08 -6.03
CA ASP A 214 -7.75 -13.46 -5.97
C ASP A 214 -7.28 -13.90 -7.36
N TYR A 215 -6.35 -13.16 -7.95
CA TYR A 215 -5.75 -13.51 -9.25
C TYR A 215 -5.15 -14.92 -9.27
N CYS A 216 -4.76 -15.47 -8.11
CA CYS A 216 -4.23 -16.82 -8.00
C CYS A 216 -5.29 -17.92 -8.18
N SER A 217 -6.59 -17.63 -8.04
CA SER A 217 -7.63 -18.67 -8.00
C SER A 217 -7.98 -19.29 -9.35
N LYS A 218 -7.79 -18.58 -10.46
CA LYS A 218 -8.13 -19.05 -11.81
C LYS A 218 -6.88 -19.28 -12.65
N GLU A 219 -6.83 -20.38 -13.39
CA GLU A 219 -5.66 -20.73 -14.21
C GLU A 219 -5.29 -19.62 -15.21
N SER A 220 -6.28 -18.97 -15.82
CA SER A 220 -6.06 -17.89 -16.80
C SER A 220 -5.38 -16.64 -16.23
N THR A 221 -5.45 -16.43 -14.92
CA THR A 221 -4.84 -15.28 -14.22
C THR A 221 -3.71 -15.69 -13.28
N ARG A 222 -3.55 -16.99 -13.04
CA ARG A 222 -2.63 -17.53 -12.05
C ARG A 222 -1.19 -17.32 -12.49
N LYS A 223 -0.38 -16.76 -11.59
CA LYS A 223 1.06 -16.57 -11.81
C LYS A 223 1.87 -17.56 -10.96
N LYS A 224 3.14 -17.74 -11.33
CA LYS A 224 4.04 -18.77 -10.75
C LYS A 224 4.21 -18.63 -9.23
N GLU A 225 4.25 -17.39 -8.73
CA GLU A 225 4.40 -17.07 -7.31
C GLU A 225 3.22 -17.50 -6.44
N CYS A 226 2.04 -17.76 -7.02
CA CYS A 226 0.85 -18.17 -6.27
C CYS A 226 1.07 -19.45 -5.46
N SER A 227 1.92 -20.36 -5.97
CA SER A 227 2.30 -21.59 -5.27
C SER A 227 3.40 -21.41 -4.22
N LEU A 228 4.03 -20.23 -4.18
CA LEU A 228 5.20 -19.92 -3.37
C LEU A 228 4.89 -18.96 -2.21
N ASN A 229 3.85 -18.14 -2.38
CA ASN A 229 3.41 -17.12 -1.42
C ASN A 229 2.57 -17.67 -0.25
N VAL A 230 2.55 -18.99 -0.04
CA VAL A 230 1.83 -19.70 1.04
C VAL A 230 2.36 -19.40 2.44
#